data_AF-U1GAN9-F1
#
_entry.id   AF-U1GAN9-F1
#
_cell.length_a   1.000
_cell.length_b   1.000
_cell.length_c   1.000
_cell.angle_alpha   90.00
_cell.angle_beta   90.00
_cell.angle_gamma   90.00
#
_symmetry.space_group_name_H-M   'P 1'
#
loop_
_entity.id
_entity.type
_entity.pdbx_description
1 polymer ?
#
loop_
_entity_poly.entity_id
_entity_poly.type
_entity_poly.pdbx_seq_one_letter_code
_entity_poly.pdbx_strand_id
1 'polypeptide(L)'
;MNAAASAVVKEIPDLCIAYGVSDEYSFIFHKTTTLFDRRSSKLLSTIVSTFTAFYIHLWGVHFPPNIALQPPHLPTFDARAICYPTLANLRDYLSWRQVDCHINNLYNTTFWAMRQKGGMGPREVEEELKGTLASDKNEILWGRFGINYNDEKEIFKKGSVVFCQYELEEPAEGRADTLALEEDGASTAVPDTEPSKTQKERAKKVRAKASVVVRHIDIIKDDFWERRPWISSGKPGKPLAVEDQ
;
A
#
# COMPACT_ATOMS: atom_id res chain seq x y z
N MET A 1 -4.71 -5.75 10.06
CA MET A 1 -4.71 -5.02 8.78
C MET A 1 -3.95 -5.75 7.69
N ASN A 2 -2.60 -5.85 7.74
CA ASN A 2 -1.79 -6.40 6.63
C ASN A 2 -2.16 -7.82 6.19
N ALA A 3 -2.46 -8.72 7.14
CA ALA A 3 -2.84 -10.09 6.80
C ALA A 3 -4.19 -10.14 6.05
N ALA A 4 -5.16 -9.32 6.45
CA ALA A 4 -6.42 -9.17 5.73
C ALA A 4 -6.22 -8.57 4.33
N ALA A 5 -5.38 -7.53 4.20
CA ALA A 5 -5.03 -6.96 2.89
C ALA A 5 -4.35 -7.98 1.98
N SER A 6 -3.43 -8.78 2.52
CA SER A 6 -2.75 -9.85 1.77
C SER A 6 -3.72 -10.91 1.27
N ALA A 7 -4.70 -11.28 2.12
CA ALA A 7 -5.76 -12.20 1.73
C ALA A 7 -6.68 -11.61 0.65
N VAL A 8 -7.03 -10.32 0.72
CA VAL A 8 -7.81 -9.62 -0.32
C VAL A 8 -7.05 -9.59 -1.66
N VAL A 9 -5.77 -9.22 -1.65
CA VAL A 9 -4.93 -9.19 -2.87
C VAL A 9 -4.78 -10.60 -3.47
N LYS A 10 -4.70 -11.63 -2.63
CA LYS A 10 -4.66 -13.03 -3.08
C LYS A 10 -5.99 -13.49 -3.71
N GLU A 11 -7.12 -13.12 -3.11
CA GLU A 11 -8.46 -13.53 -3.55
C GLU A 11 -8.93 -12.77 -4.80
N ILE A 12 -8.40 -11.56 -5.03
CA ILE A 12 -8.79 -10.69 -6.14
C ILE A 12 -7.56 -10.37 -7.01
N PRO A 13 -7.20 -11.24 -7.99
CA PRO A 13 -5.99 -11.11 -8.82
C PRO A 13 -5.96 -9.92 -9.79
N ASP A 14 -7.04 -9.13 -9.85
CA ASP A 14 -7.14 -7.88 -10.59
C ASP A 14 -6.49 -6.70 -9.83
N LEU A 15 -6.22 -6.87 -8.53
CA LEU A 15 -5.48 -5.91 -7.72
C LEU A 15 -3.98 -6.00 -8.04
N CYS A 16 -3.35 -4.88 -8.38
CA CYS A 16 -1.92 -4.83 -8.71
C CYS A 16 -1.04 -4.44 -7.52
N ILE A 17 -1.55 -3.58 -6.65
CA ILE A 17 -0.86 -3.10 -5.45
C ILE A 17 -1.92 -2.69 -4.42
N ALA A 18 -1.58 -2.81 -3.14
CA ALA A 18 -2.31 -2.20 -2.05
C ALA A 18 -1.34 -1.51 -1.10
N TYR A 19 -1.76 -0.41 -0.47
CA TYR A 19 -0.96 0.33 0.49
C TYR A 19 -1.78 0.58 1.75
N GLY A 20 -1.21 0.35 2.92
CA GLY A 20 -1.91 0.53 4.20
C GLY A 20 -1.05 1.23 5.24
N VAL A 21 -1.71 2.06 6.03
CA VAL A 21 -1.15 2.81 7.16
C VAL A 21 -2.24 2.96 8.21
N SER A 22 -1.89 2.92 9.50
CA SER A 22 -2.87 3.06 10.59
C SER A 22 -4.03 2.05 10.43
N ASP A 23 -5.25 2.56 10.30
CA ASP A 23 -6.54 1.91 10.17
C ASP A 23 -7.10 1.95 8.74
N GLU A 24 -6.30 2.37 7.75
CA GLU A 24 -6.71 2.46 6.34
C GLU A 24 -5.91 1.55 5.41
N TYR A 25 -6.52 1.19 4.28
CA TYR A 25 -5.89 0.49 3.17
C TYR A 25 -6.46 0.95 1.83
N SER A 26 -5.58 1.26 0.89
CA SER A 26 -5.89 1.55 -0.51
C SER A 26 -5.66 0.32 -1.36
N PHE A 27 -6.65 -0.10 -2.15
CA PHE A 27 -6.55 -1.23 -3.08
C PHE A 27 -6.65 -0.73 -4.52
N ILE A 28 -5.64 -1.05 -5.34
CA ILE A 28 -5.51 -0.51 -6.68
C ILE A 28 -5.83 -1.61 -7.68
N PHE A 29 -6.90 -1.40 -8.45
CA PHE A 29 -7.18 -2.20 -9.63
C PHE A 29 -6.35 -1.71 -10.81
N HIS A 30 -5.86 -2.62 -11.64
CA HIS A 30 -5.19 -2.24 -12.88
C HIS A 30 -6.19 -1.54 -13.84
N LYS A 31 -5.72 -0.53 -14.61
CA LYS A 31 -6.59 0.29 -15.49
C LYS A 31 -7.42 -0.54 -16.47
N THR A 32 -6.92 -1.69 -16.91
CA THR A 32 -7.60 -2.61 -17.83
C THR A 32 -8.54 -3.63 -17.18
N THR A 33 -8.79 -3.55 -15.86
CA THR A 33 -9.71 -4.48 -15.18
C THR A 33 -11.11 -4.44 -15.82
N THR A 34 -11.71 -5.61 -15.97
CA THR A 34 -13.11 -5.77 -16.40
C THR A 34 -13.96 -6.38 -15.28
N LEU A 35 -13.43 -6.46 -14.06
CA LEU A 35 -14.12 -7.08 -12.93
C LEU A 35 -15.45 -6.37 -12.67
N PHE A 36 -16.54 -7.15 -12.61
CA PHE A 36 -17.92 -6.68 -12.42
C PHE A 36 -18.34 -5.55 -13.38
N ASP A 37 -17.85 -5.57 -14.62
CA ASP A 37 -18.09 -4.51 -15.61
C ASP A 37 -17.74 -3.11 -15.07
N ARG A 38 -16.74 -3.05 -14.18
CA ARG A 38 -16.24 -1.83 -13.53
C ARG A 38 -17.31 -1.08 -12.73
N ARG A 39 -18.37 -1.78 -12.31
CA ARG A 39 -19.42 -1.20 -11.45
C ARG A 39 -18.83 -0.85 -10.09
N SER A 40 -18.68 0.46 -9.84
CA SER A 40 -18.12 1.00 -8.59
C SER A 40 -18.74 0.36 -7.33
N SER A 41 -20.07 0.22 -7.28
CA SER A 41 -20.77 -0.39 -6.14
C SER A 41 -20.40 -1.85 -5.89
N LYS A 42 -20.16 -2.63 -6.95
CA LYS A 42 -19.70 -4.03 -6.83
C LYS A 42 -18.24 -4.08 -6.38
N LEU A 43 -17.36 -3.29 -6.98
CA LEU A 43 -15.95 -3.24 -6.57
C LEU A 43 -15.82 -2.86 -5.09
N LEU A 44 -16.52 -1.80 -4.66
CA LEU A 44 -16.49 -1.32 -3.27
C LEU A 44 -17.04 -2.35 -2.30
N SER A 45 -18.26 -2.84 -2.53
CA SER A 45 -18.89 -3.81 -1.63
C SER A 45 -18.08 -5.10 -1.52
N THR A 46 -17.48 -5.57 -2.62
CA THR A 46 -16.58 -6.74 -2.59
C THR A 46 -15.33 -6.46 -1.76
N ILE A 47 -14.61 -5.38 -2.02
CA ILE A 47 -13.37 -5.06 -1.27
C ILE A 47 -13.66 -4.92 0.23
N VAL A 48 -14.64 -4.10 0.61
CA VAL A 48 -14.91 -3.82 2.03
C VAL A 48 -15.43 -5.06 2.78
N SER A 49 -16.31 -5.84 2.16
CA SER A 49 -16.84 -7.06 2.80
C SER A 49 -15.78 -8.15 2.92
N THR A 50 -14.98 -8.39 1.87
CA THR A 50 -13.88 -9.35 1.91
C THR A 50 -12.81 -8.93 2.91
N PHE A 51 -12.44 -7.65 2.97
CA PHE A 51 -11.48 -7.15 3.97
C PHE A 51 -12.00 -7.32 5.40
N THR A 52 -13.24 -6.94 5.66
CA THR A 52 -13.88 -7.08 6.97
C THR A 52 -13.94 -8.55 7.41
N ALA A 53 -14.35 -9.44 6.50
CA ALA A 53 -14.42 -10.87 6.76
C ALA A 53 -13.04 -11.45 7.12
N PHE A 54 -11.99 -11.13 6.37
CA PHE A 54 -10.63 -11.56 6.69
C PHE A 54 -10.10 -10.94 7.97
N TYR A 55 -10.40 -9.67 8.25
CA TYR A 55 -9.98 -9.03 9.50
C TYR A 55 -10.55 -9.76 10.72
N ILE A 56 -11.84 -10.10 10.68
CA ILE A 56 -12.50 -10.87 11.74
C ILE A 56 -11.93 -12.29 11.81
N HIS A 57 -11.82 -12.97 10.67
CA HIS A 57 -11.33 -14.35 10.60
C HIS A 57 -9.91 -14.50 11.16
N LEU A 58 -9.03 -13.54 10.85
CA LEU A 58 -7.62 -13.56 11.25
C LEU A 58 -7.37 -12.91 12.62
N TRP A 59 -8.40 -12.41 13.30
CA TRP A 59 -8.26 -11.75 14.59
C TRP A 59 -7.56 -12.64 15.62
N GLY A 60 -8.04 -13.88 15.79
CA GLY A 60 -7.48 -14.84 16.74
C GLY A 60 -6.07 -15.34 16.41
N VAL A 61 -5.56 -15.04 15.20
CA VAL A 61 -4.16 -15.33 14.82
C VAL A 61 -3.22 -14.25 15.34
N HIS A 62 -3.71 -13.00 15.42
CA HIS A 62 -2.88 -11.84 15.78
C HIS A 62 -3.09 -11.33 17.21
N PHE A 63 -4.26 -11.58 17.78
CA PHE A 63 -4.59 -11.19 19.15
C PHE A 63 -4.69 -12.43 20.04
N PRO A 64 -4.20 -12.34 21.29
CA PRO A 64 -4.27 -13.46 22.22
C PRO A 64 -5.74 -13.81 22.55
N PRO A 65 -6.03 -15.06 22.96
CA PRO A 65 -7.40 -15.54 23.15
C PRO A 65 -8.26 -14.73 24.14
N ASN A 66 -7.63 -14.05 25.09
CA ASN A 66 -8.30 -13.19 26.08
C ASN A 66 -8.77 -11.84 25.51
N ILE A 67 -8.36 -11.49 24.29
CA ILE A 67 -8.80 -10.29 23.57
C ILE A 67 -9.73 -10.75 22.44
N ALA A 68 -10.86 -11.35 22.78
CA ALA A 68 -11.85 -11.78 21.80
C ALA A 68 -12.68 -10.59 21.29
N LEU A 69 -13.06 -10.60 20.01
CA LEU A 69 -13.98 -9.62 19.44
C LEU A 69 -15.30 -9.62 20.19
N GLN A 70 -15.76 -8.42 20.57
CA GLN A 70 -17.03 -8.22 21.26
C GLN A 70 -18.04 -7.58 20.30
N PRO A 71 -19.32 -8.00 20.31
CA PRO A 71 -20.37 -7.42 19.46
C PRO A 71 -20.43 -5.88 19.39
N PRO A 72 -20.30 -5.11 20.48
CA PRO A 72 -20.33 -3.64 20.41
C PRO A 72 -19.09 -3.00 19.76
N HIS A 73 -18.02 -3.77 19.56
CA HIS A 73 -16.72 -3.29 19.06
C HIS A 73 -16.23 -4.13 17.88
N LEU A 74 -17.17 -4.64 17.08
CA LEU A 74 -16.81 -5.33 15.85
C LEU A 74 -16.15 -4.35 14.87
N PRO A 75 -15.06 -4.78 14.20
CA PRO A 75 -14.37 -3.95 13.24
C PRO A 75 -15.30 -3.72 12.04
N THR A 76 -15.50 -2.45 11.72
CA THR A 76 -16.22 -2.01 10.53
C THR A 76 -15.33 -1.08 9.74
N PHE A 77 -15.53 -1.05 8.43
CA PHE A 77 -14.71 -0.25 7.51
C PHE A 77 -15.63 0.53 6.59
N ASP A 78 -15.32 1.81 6.39
CA ASP A 78 -15.85 2.57 5.27
C ASP A 78 -15.04 2.28 4.00
N ALA A 79 -15.60 2.61 2.84
CA ALA A 79 -14.90 2.46 1.57
C ALA A 79 -15.39 3.51 0.57
N ARG A 80 -14.46 3.98 -0.27
CA ARG A 80 -14.76 4.88 -1.39
C ARG A 80 -13.95 4.47 -2.63
N ALA A 81 -14.52 4.70 -3.81
CA ALA A 81 -13.85 4.46 -5.09
C ALA A 81 -13.44 5.80 -5.69
N ILE A 82 -12.18 5.89 -6.13
CA ILE A 82 -11.62 7.06 -6.79
C ILE A 82 -10.98 6.59 -8.09
N CYS A 83 -11.22 7.31 -9.18
CA CYS A 83 -10.62 7.03 -10.48
C CYS A 83 -9.50 8.01 -10.74
N TYR A 84 -8.29 7.49 -10.96
CA TYR A 84 -7.15 8.27 -11.44
C TYR A 84 -6.99 8.04 -12.96
N PRO A 85 -6.95 9.11 -13.78
CA PRO A 85 -6.93 8.98 -15.24
C PRO A 85 -5.56 8.51 -15.76
N THR A 86 -4.47 8.86 -15.07
CA THR A 86 -3.09 8.54 -15.44
C THR A 86 -2.37 7.75 -14.36
N LEU A 87 -1.27 7.10 -14.75
CA LEU A 87 -0.38 6.45 -13.78
C LEU A 87 0.28 7.49 -12.87
N ALA A 88 0.60 8.67 -13.40
CA ALA A 88 1.17 9.77 -12.62
C ALA A 88 0.25 10.17 -11.45
N ASN A 89 -1.06 10.38 -11.69
CA ASN A 89 -1.98 10.74 -10.61
C ASN A 89 -2.13 9.63 -9.55
N LEU A 90 -2.05 8.36 -9.96
CA LEU A 90 -2.05 7.24 -9.03
C LEU A 90 -0.77 7.23 -8.17
N ARG A 91 0.39 7.49 -8.77
CA ARG A 91 1.67 7.60 -8.05
C ARG A 91 1.67 8.77 -7.09
N ASP A 92 1.10 9.91 -7.47
CA ASP A 92 0.93 11.07 -6.59
C ASP A 92 0.05 10.74 -5.39
N TYR A 93 -1.07 10.03 -5.61
CA TYR A 93 -1.94 9.58 -4.52
C TYR A 93 -1.22 8.67 -3.53
N LEU A 94 -0.49 7.67 -4.02
CA LEU A 94 0.25 6.75 -3.16
C LEU A 94 1.40 7.44 -2.42
N SER A 95 2.08 8.36 -3.10
CA SER A 95 3.11 9.20 -2.50
C SER A 95 2.52 10.08 -1.40
N TRP A 96 1.36 10.69 -1.65
CA TRP A 96 0.64 11.47 -0.65
C TRP A 96 0.29 10.64 0.59
N ARG A 97 -0.25 9.42 0.41
CA ARG A 97 -0.54 8.51 1.54
C ARG A 97 0.72 8.11 2.31
N GLN A 98 1.86 7.90 1.64
CA GLN A 98 3.11 7.55 2.33
C GLN A 98 3.76 8.74 3.04
N VAL A 99 3.66 9.95 2.48
CA VAL A 99 4.10 11.17 3.17
C VAL A 99 3.23 11.43 4.41
N ASP A 100 1.91 11.26 4.29
CA ASP A 100 0.99 11.38 5.43
C ASP A 100 1.30 10.36 6.54
N CYS A 101 1.65 9.11 6.18
CA CYS A 101 2.15 8.11 7.11
C CYS A 101 3.36 8.62 7.91
N HIS A 102 4.35 9.19 7.22
CA HIS A 102 5.57 9.67 7.85
C HIS A 102 5.30 10.83 8.82
N ILE A 103 4.47 11.79 8.41
CA ILE A 103 4.10 12.96 9.22
C ILE A 103 3.35 12.52 10.48
N ASN A 104 2.32 11.69 10.31
CA ASN A 104 1.49 11.21 11.42
C ASN A 104 2.28 10.32 12.37
N ASN A 105 3.16 9.46 11.87
CA ASN A 105 3.99 8.62 12.73
C ASN A 105 4.97 9.47 13.56
N LEU A 106 5.68 10.41 12.94
CA LEU A 106 6.61 11.30 13.67
C LEU A 106 5.88 12.11 14.76
N TYR A 107 4.71 12.66 14.44
CA TYR A 107 3.87 13.35 15.40
C TYR A 107 3.46 12.43 16.56
N ASN A 108 2.89 11.25 16.25
CA ASN A 108 2.38 10.32 17.25
C ASN A 108 3.49 9.72 18.13
N THR A 109 4.65 9.39 17.57
CA THR A 109 5.81 8.93 18.34
C THR A 109 6.25 10.00 19.33
N THR A 110 6.33 11.25 18.90
CA THR A 110 6.70 12.38 19.77
C THR A 110 5.63 12.61 20.84
N PHE A 111 4.36 12.65 20.44
CA PHE A 111 3.23 12.85 21.33
C PHE A 111 3.19 11.79 22.45
N TRP A 112 3.27 10.51 22.08
CA TRP A 112 3.22 9.43 23.06
C TRP A 112 4.49 9.32 23.90
N ALA A 113 5.67 9.66 23.37
CA ALA A 113 6.88 9.75 24.18
C ALA A 113 6.73 10.83 25.28
N MET A 114 6.24 12.02 24.92
CA MET A 114 5.98 13.11 25.88
C MET A 114 4.93 12.73 26.94
N ARG A 115 3.88 12.00 26.55
CA ARG A 115 2.86 11.54 27.50
C ARG A 115 3.35 10.41 28.41
N GLN A 116 3.94 9.37 27.84
CA GLN A 116 4.26 8.14 28.59
C GLN A 116 5.58 8.23 29.35
N LYS A 117 6.61 8.86 28.75
CA LYS A 117 7.93 9.04 29.39
C LYS A 117 8.06 10.40 30.07
N GLY A 118 7.46 11.44 29.50
CA GLY A 118 7.49 12.80 30.06
C GLY A 118 6.40 13.09 31.09
N GLY A 119 5.37 12.24 31.20
CA GLY A 119 4.27 12.42 32.15
C GLY A 119 3.33 13.60 31.85
N MET A 120 3.41 14.17 30.64
CA MET A 120 2.66 15.37 30.26
C MET A 120 1.18 15.09 29.98
N GLY A 121 0.33 16.07 30.27
CA GLY A 121 -1.09 16.01 29.91
C GLY A 121 -1.32 16.11 28.41
N PRO A 122 -2.41 15.53 27.86
CA PRO A 122 -2.64 15.51 26.41
C PRO A 122 -2.72 16.92 25.79
N ARG A 123 -3.40 17.86 26.45
CA ARG A 123 -3.51 19.25 25.98
C ARG A 123 -2.19 20.01 25.99
N GLU A 124 -1.33 19.71 26.97
CA GLU A 124 -0.02 20.34 27.11
C GLU A 124 0.89 19.91 25.96
N VAL A 125 0.88 18.60 25.65
CA VAL A 125 1.65 18.07 24.52
C VAL A 125 1.12 18.60 23.18
N GLU A 126 -0.20 18.68 22.99
CA GLU A 126 -0.78 19.28 21.77
C GLU A 126 -0.34 20.73 21.58
N GLU A 127 -0.37 21.55 22.63
CA GLU A 127 0.02 22.95 22.52
C GLU A 127 1.53 23.11 22.31
N GLU A 128 2.36 22.24 22.89
CA GLU A 128 3.81 22.26 22.66
C GLU A 128 4.18 21.78 21.24
N LEU A 129 3.48 20.77 20.71
CA LEU A 129 3.71 20.27 19.35
C LEU A 129 3.14 21.20 18.28
N LYS A 130 2.29 22.15 18.65
CA LYS A 130 1.65 23.09 17.72
C LYS A 130 2.69 24.02 17.09
N GLY A 131 2.70 24.08 15.76
CA GLY A 131 3.63 24.92 15.00
C GLY A 131 5.05 24.35 14.88
N THR A 132 5.34 23.21 15.53
CA THR A 132 6.65 22.55 15.40
C THR A 132 6.86 21.95 14.02
N LEU A 133 8.09 21.99 13.53
CA LEU A 133 8.53 21.34 12.30
C LEU A 133 8.93 19.88 12.55
N ALA A 134 9.35 19.17 11.51
CA ALA A 134 9.84 17.80 11.62
C ALA A 134 11.19 17.73 12.37
N SER A 135 12.07 18.71 12.17
CA SER A 135 13.35 18.83 12.90
C SER A 135 13.13 18.91 14.40
N ASP A 136 12.20 19.76 14.83
CA ASP A 136 11.94 20.03 16.24
C ASP A 136 11.42 18.77 16.95
N LYS A 137 10.55 18.00 16.28
CA LYS A 137 10.06 16.72 16.79
C LYS A 137 11.19 15.69 16.95
N ASN A 138 12.11 15.63 15.99
CA ASN A 138 13.29 14.77 16.11
C ASN A 138 14.19 15.21 17.27
N GLU A 139 14.39 16.51 17.46
CA GLU A 139 15.15 17.05 18.58
C GLU A 139 14.48 16.75 19.93
N ILE A 140 13.15 16.87 20.02
CA ILE A 140 12.39 16.49 21.22
C ILE A 140 12.58 15.00 21.54
N LEU A 141 12.42 14.12 20.53
CA LEU A 141 12.58 12.68 20.68
C LEU A 141 13.99 12.31 21.16
N TRP A 142 15.02 12.86 20.51
CA TRP A 142 16.41 12.59 20.85
C TRP A 142 16.82 13.22 22.17
N GLY A 143 16.63 14.53 22.32
CA GLY A 143 17.13 15.32 23.44
C GLY A 143 16.44 15.01 24.76
N ARG A 144 15.13 14.74 24.76
CA ARG A 144 14.38 14.47 25.99
C ARG A 144 14.24 12.99 26.31
N PHE A 145 14.16 12.13 25.29
CA PHE A 145 13.80 10.73 25.47
C PHE A 145 14.84 9.73 24.95
N GLY A 146 15.93 10.21 24.33
CA GLY A 146 16.97 9.38 23.75
C GLY A 146 16.46 8.49 22.61
N ILE A 147 15.37 8.89 21.94
CA ILE A 147 14.76 8.12 20.86
C ILE A 147 15.27 8.66 19.53
N ASN A 148 15.98 7.84 18.77
CA ASN A 148 16.32 8.12 17.39
C ASN A 148 15.17 7.63 16.49
N TYR A 149 14.41 8.57 15.91
CA TYR A 149 13.27 8.24 15.04
C TYR A 149 13.68 7.39 13.81
N ASN A 150 14.92 7.51 13.34
CA ASN A 150 15.39 6.69 12.22
C ASN A 150 15.51 5.21 12.57
N ASP A 151 15.61 4.85 13.85
CA ASP A 151 15.68 3.47 14.31
C ASP A 151 14.28 2.86 14.56
N GLU A 152 13.22 3.66 14.42
CA GLU A 152 11.84 3.14 14.45
C GLU A 152 11.62 2.15 13.31
N LYS A 153 10.73 1.17 13.55
CA LYS A 153 10.46 0.10 12.59
C LYS A 153 9.93 0.69 11.28
N GLU A 154 10.39 0.16 10.15
CA GLU A 154 9.97 0.62 8.82
C GLU A 154 8.46 0.55 8.61
N ILE A 155 7.78 -0.44 9.20
CA ILE A 155 6.31 -0.53 9.15
C ILE A 155 5.61 0.73 9.68
N PHE A 156 6.18 1.39 10.69
CA PHE A 156 5.64 2.61 11.28
C PHE A 156 6.01 3.85 10.46
N LYS A 157 7.24 3.90 9.92
CA LYS A 157 7.72 5.05 9.14
C LYS A 157 7.22 5.09 7.70
N LYS A 158 6.97 3.92 7.10
CA LYS A 158 6.71 3.75 5.65
C LYS A 158 5.38 3.09 5.33
N GLY A 159 4.65 2.61 6.34
CA GLY A 159 3.43 1.85 6.12
C GLY A 159 3.72 0.46 5.52
N SER A 160 2.71 -0.12 4.88
CA SER A 160 2.74 -1.49 4.36
C SER A 160 2.26 -1.54 2.93
N VAL A 161 3.15 -1.87 1.99
CA VAL A 161 2.81 -2.12 0.59
C VAL A 161 2.64 -3.62 0.35
N VAL A 162 1.57 -4.01 -0.33
CA VAL A 162 1.17 -5.39 -0.60
C VAL A 162 1.03 -5.57 -2.10
N PHE A 163 1.71 -6.57 -2.68
CA PHE A 163 1.66 -6.84 -4.11
C PHE A 163 2.09 -8.29 -4.41
N CYS A 164 1.76 -8.78 -5.61
CA CYS A 164 2.26 -10.05 -6.10
C CYS A 164 3.74 -9.90 -6.51
N GLN A 165 4.61 -10.72 -5.91
CA GLN A 165 6.06 -10.70 -6.14
C GLN A 165 6.44 -11.52 -7.38
N TYR A 166 7.30 -10.92 -8.19
CA TYR A 166 8.00 -11.51 -9.33
C TYR A 166 9.50 -11.18 -9.21
N GLU A 167 10.35 -11.73 -10.08
CA GLU A 167 11.75 -11.29 -10.18
C GLU A 167 11.81 -9.80 -10.48
N LEU A 168 12.63 -9.05 -9.73
CA LEU A 168 12.84 -7.62 -9.97
C LEU A 168 13.53 -7.42 -11.31
N GLU A 169 13.12 -6.37 -12.03
CA GLU A 169 13.78 -5.96 -13.26
C GLU A 169 14.84 -4.89 -12.95
N GLU A 170 15.95 -4.90 -13.69
CA GLU A 170 16.93 -3.81 -13.61
C GLU A 170 16.35 -2.57 -14.30
N PRO A 171 16.51 -1.37 -13.72
CA PRO A 171 16.10 -0.13 -14.38
C PRO A 171 16.80 -0.03 -15.74
N ALA A 172 16.03 0.07 -16.81
CA ALA A 172 16.60 0.25 -18.13
C ALA A 172 17.24 1.64 -18.22
N GLU A 173 18.55 1.71 -18.47
CA GLU A 173 19.25 2.97 -18.77
C GLU A 173 18.51 3.70 -19.91
N GLY A 174 17.92 4.87 -19.61
CA GLY A 174 17.27 5.73 -20.61
C GLY A 174 15.75 5.59 -20.79
N ARG A 175 15.03 4.81 -19.97
CA ARG A 175 13.56 4.64 -20.11
C ARG A 175 12.71 5.70 -19.41
N ALA A 176 13.33 6.58 -18.62
CA ALA A 176 12.65 7.64 -17.87
C ALA A 176 11.85 8.60 -18.79
N ASP A 177 12.33 8.86 -20.01
CA ASP A 177 11.63 9.73 -20.97
C ASP A 177 10.45 9.04 -21.68
N THR A 178 10.44 7.70 -21.78
CA THR A 178 9.35 6.99 -22.47
C THR A 178 8.06 6.89 -21.68
N LEU A 179 8.10 6.99 -20.34
CA LEU A 179 6.87 6.99 -19.53
C LEU A 179 6.17 8.36 -19.50
N ALA A 180 6.91 9.44 -19.74
CA ALA A 180 6.35 10.80 -19.82
C ALA A 180 5.82 11.15 -21.23
N LEU A 181 6.38 10.54 -22.28
CA LEU A 181 6.03 10.86 -23.67
C LEU A 181 4.89 10.03 -24.26
N GLU A 182 4.38 8.99 -23.57
CA GLU A 182 3.20 8.24 -24.03
C GLU A 182 1.85 8.90 -23.66
N GLU A 183 1.85 9.97 -22.84
CA GLU A 183 0.60 10.62 -22.37
C GLU A 183 0.16 11.85 -23.19
N ASP A 184 0.97 12.40 -24.09
CA ASP A 184 0.59 13.56 -24.92
C ASP A 184 0.62 13.26 -26.43
N GLY A 185 -0.56 13.04 -27.01
CA GLY A 185 -0.92 13.47 -28.36
C GLY A 185 -0.17 12.89 -29.59
N ALA A 186 -0.84 11.97 -30.28
CA ALA A 186 -0.76 11.67 -31.72
C ALA A 186 0.45 10.87 -32.30
N SER A 187 0.15 9.59 -32.55
CA SER A 187 0.58 8.74 -33.70
C SER A 187 2.02 8.22 -33.76
N THR A 188 2.17 6.92 -33.49
CA THR A 188 2.37 5.93 -34.56
C THR A 188 1.98 4.54 -34.06
N ALA A 189 1.09 3.90 -34.81
CA ALA A 189 0.50 2.62 -34.46
C ALA A 189 1.55 1.49 -34.43
N VAL A 190 1.77 0.92 -33.25
CA VAL A 190 1.94 -0.54 -33.13
C VAL A 190 0.60 -1.05 -32.61
N PRO A 191 -0.07 -2.00 -33.28
CA PRO A 191 -1.33 -2.49 -32.78
C PRO A 191 -1.04 -3.18 -31.44
N ASP A 192 -1.52 -2.58 -30.36
CA ASP A 192 -1.65 -3.22 -29.06
C ASP A 192 -2.72 -4.31 -29.26
N THR A 193 -2.33 -5.42 -29.89
CA THR A 193 -3.25 -6.53 -30.16
C THR A 193 -3.77 -6.97 -28.82
N GLU A 194 -5.09 -6.81 -28.60
CA GLU A 194 -5.71 -7.29 -27.38
C GLU A 194 -5.25 -8.71 -27.12
N PRO A 195 -4.70 -9.00 -25.93
CA PRO A 195 -4.19 -10.33 -25.66
C PRO A 195 -5.32 -11.34 -25.87
N SER A 196 -5.00 -12.43 -26.56
CA SER A 196 -5.99 -13.47 -26.84
C SER A 196 -6.61 -13.99 -25.54
N LYS A 197 -7.81 -14.57 -25.61
CA LYS A 197 -8.47 -15.16 -24.44
C LYS A 197 -7.53 -16.10 -23.69
N THR A 198 -6.77 -16.92 -24.42
CA THR A 198 -5.76 -17.84 -23.88
C THR A 198 -4.62 -17.10 -23.15
N GLN A 199 -4.14 -15.98 -23.68
CA GLN A 199 -3.11 -15.17 -23.02
C GLN A 199 -3.63 -14.53 -21.73
N LYS A 200 -4.85 -13.98 -21.75
CA LYS A 200 -5.51 -13.40 -20.56
C LYS A 200 -5.70 -14.46 -19.46
N GLU A 201 -6.14 -15.67 -19.83
CA GLU A 201 -6.27 -16.79 -18.89
C GLU A 201 -4.92 -17.27 -18.33
N ARG A 202 -3.88 -17.36 -19.17
CA ARG A 202 -2.53 -17.72 -18.71
C ARG A 202 -1.99 -16.68 -17.73
N ALA A 203 -2.14 -15.40 -18.04
CA ALA A 203 -1.74 -14.32 -17.15
C ALA A 203 -2.48 -14.39 -15.80
N LYS A 204 -3.80 -14.65 -15.82
CA LYS A 204 -4.59 -14.84 -14.60
C LYS A 204 -4.10 -16.01 -13.76
N LYS A 205 -3.77 -17.15 -14.39
CA LYS A 205 -3.19 -18.32 -13.69
C LYS A 205 -1.83 -18.02 -13.08
N VAL A 206 -0.98 -17.25 -13.76
CA VAL A 206 0.32 -16.83 -13.22
C VAL A 206 0.13 -15.92 -12.00
N ARG A 207 -0.75 -14.92 -12.07
CA ARG A 207 -1.05 -14.04 -10.93
C ARG A 207 -1.61 -14.79 -9.73
N ALA A 208 -2.51 -15.74 -9.96
CA ALA A 208 -3.10 -16.55 -8.89
C ALA A 208 -2.08 -17.46 -8.18
N LYS A 209 -0.97 -17.80 -8.85
CA LYS A 209 0.13 -18.58 -8.27
C LYS A 209 1.25 -17.71 -7.68
N ALA A 210 1.26 -16.42 -7.99
CA ALA A 210 2.29 -15.52 -7.50
C ALA A 210 2.19 -15.36 -5.97
N SER A 211 3.35 -15.27 -5.33
CA SER A 211 3.41 -15.01 -3.89
C SER A 211 2.99 -13.57 -3.61
N VAL A 212 2.01 -13.38 -2.73
CA VAL A 212 1.65 -12.05 -2.22
C VAL A 212 2.58 -11.70 -1.08
N VAL A 213 3.30 -10.59 -1.20
CA VAL A 213 4.25 -10.14 -0.19
C VAL A 213 3.81 -8.83 0.44
N VAL A 214 4.20 -8.65 1.71
CA VAL A 214 4.14 -7.36 2.40
C VAL A 214 5.55 -6.80 2.50
N ARG A 215 5.73 -5.52 2.18
CA ARG A 215 7.00 -4.79 2.29
C ARG A 215 6.77 -3.44 2.98
N HIS A 216 7.83 -2.93 3.60
CA HIS A 216 7.86 -1.64 4.28
C HIS A 216 8.96 -0.81 3.64
N ILE A 217 8.69 -0.31 2.44
CA ILE A 217 9.68 0.34 1.57
C ILE A 217 9.11 1.64 1.01
N ASP A 218 10.00 2.50 0.53
CA ASP A 218 9.64 3.73 -0.16
C ASP A 218 8.96 3.41 -1.49
N ILE A 219 7.78 3.98 -1.72
CA ILE A 219 7.01 3.86 -2.98
C ILE A 219 6.89 5.20 -3.71
N ILE A 220 7.58 6.24 -3.21
CA ILE A 220 7.60 7.58 -3.79
C ILE A 220 8.58 7.60 -4.96
N LYS A 221 9.80 7.11 -4.74
CA LYS A 221 10.88 7.11 -5.75
C LYS A 221 10.61 6.17 -6.92
N ASP A 222 11.17 6.52 -8.09
CA ASP A 222 11.04 5.77 -9.33
C ASP A 222 11.57 4.33 -9.25
N ASP A 223 12.65 4.09 -8.48
CA ASP A 223 13.25 2.75 -8.30
C ASP A 223 12.22 1.69 -7.88
N PHE A 224 11.22 2.07 -7.07
CA PHE A 224 10.17 1.13 -6.68
C PHE A 224 9.36 0.65 -7.89
N TRP A 225 9.00 1.59 -8.78
CA TRP A 225 8.12 1.39 -9.92
C TRP A 225 8.84 0.77 -11.11
N GLU A 226 10.04 1.25 -11.42
CA GLU A 226 10.85 0.79 -12.56
C GLU A 226 11.27 -0.67 -12.39
N ARG A 227 11.58 -1.09 -11.16
CA ARG A 227 11.95 -2.49 -10.86
C ARG A 227 10.76 -3.44 -10.75
N ARG A 228 9.53 -2.91 -10.81
CA ARG A 228 8.27 -3.65 -10.68
C ARG A 228 7.27 -3.28 -11.78
N PRO A 229 7.63 -3.39 -13.07
CA PRO A 229 6.78 -2.93 -14.17
C PRO A 229 5.48 -3.73 -14.30
N TRP A 230 5.35 -4.90 -13.66
CA TRP A 230 4.08 -5.64 -13.60
C TRP A 230 2.97 -4.90 -12.86
N ILE A 231 3.31 -3.97 -11.95
CA ILE A 231 2.32 -3.17 -11.21
C ILE A 231 1.59 -2.23 -12.17
N SER A 232 2.31 -1.58 -13.08
CA SER A 232 1.80 -0.58 -14.02
C SER A 232 1.36 -1.16 -15.36
N SER A 233 2.02 -2.21 -15.85
CA SER A 233 1.68 -2.83 -17.14
C SER A 233 0.50 -3.79 -17.08
N GLY A 234 0.18 -4.30 -15.89
CA GLY A 234 -0.79 -5.37 -15.71
C GLY A 234 -0.34 -6.69 -16.36
N LYS A 235 0.92 -6.84 -16.77
CA LYS A 235 1.46 -8.12 -17.25
C LYS A 235 2.22 -8.76 -16.09
N PRO A 236 1.96 -10.05 -15.75
CA PRO A 236 2.72 -10.70 -14.69
C PRO A 236 4.21 -10.75 -15.08
N GLY A 237 5.09 -10.49 -14.11
CA GLY A 237 6.53 -10.58 -14.30
C GLY A 237 7.01 -12.03 -14.39
N LYS A 238 8.34 -12.21 -14.45
CA LYS A 238 8.95 -13.54 -14.37
C LYS A 238 8.75 -14.10 -12.95
N PRO A 239 8.14 -15.30 -12.79
CA PRO A 239 7.99 -15.90 -11.46
C PRO A 239 9.34 -16.06 -10.78
N LEU A 240 9.39 -15.87 -9.47
CA LEU A 240 10.59 -16.21 -8.68
C LEU A 240 10.93 -17.69 -8.90
N ALA A 241 12.22 -18.00 -9.06
CA ALA A 241 12.68 -19.37 -8.98
C ALA A 241 12.21 -19.97 -7.65
N VAL A 242 11.52 -21.11 -7.72
CA VAL A 242 11.23 -21.89 -6.52
C VAL A 242 12.57 -22.44 -6.07
N GLU A 243 13.16 -21.87 -5.02
CA GLU A 243 14.17 -22.60 -4.27
C GLU A 243 13.44 -23.78 -3.62
N ASP A 244 13.64 -24.97 -4.17
CA ASP A 244 13.21 -26.21 -3.53
C ASP A 244 13.83 -26.25 -2.12
N GLN A 245 13.00 -26.05 -1.10
CA GLN A 245 13.33 -26.32 0.30
C GLN A 245 12.84 -27.71 0.68
#